data_AF-A0A441TN30-F1
#
_entry.id   AF-A0A441TN30-F1
#
_cell.length_a   1.000
_cell.length_b   1.000
_cell.length_c   1.000
_cell.angle_alpha   90.00
_cell.angle_beta   90.00
_cell.angle_gamma   90.00
#
_symmetry.space_group_name_H-M   'P 1'
#
loop_
_entity.id
_entity.type
_entity.pdbx_description
1 polymer ?
#
loop_
_entity_poly.entity_id
_entity_poly.type
_entity_poly.pdbx_seq_one_letter_code
_entity_poly.pdbx_strand_id
1 'polypeptide(L)'
;VQEVIVRDDLLANVRAMGVHLSRRLGERFGNHAHIGDIRGRGLFMGVELVEDRSTKAPFEPKRKLNAKIKREAMARGLLVYPAG
;
A
#
# COMPACT_ATOMS: atom_id res chain seq x y z
N VAL A 1 16.17 7.80 -19.83
CA VAL A 1 15.62 7.09 -18.64
C VAL A 1 16.59 6.07 -18.08
N GLN A 2 17.06 5.11 -18.88
CA GLN A 2 17.99 4.06 -18.40
C GLN A 2 19.31 4.62 -17.85
N GLU A 3 19.90 5.63 -18.50
CA GLU A 3 21.10 6.31 -18.02
C GLU A 3 20.92 6.92 -16.61
N VAL A 4 19.77 7.53 -16.34
CA VAL A 4 19.43 8.11 -15.03
C VAL A 4 19.29 7.02 -13.98
N ILE A 5 18.65 5.88 -14.33
CA ILE A 5 18.51 4.75 -13.41
C ILE A 5 19.87 4.22 -12.96
N VAL A 6 20.83 4.14 -13.89
CA VAL A 6 22.19 3.66 -13.59
C VAL A 6 22.99 4.73 -12.85
N ARG A 7 23.04 5.97 -13.37
CA ARG A 7 23.81 7.07 -12.79
C ARG A 7 23.41 7.37 -11.34
N ASP A 8 22.12 7.36 -11.05
CA ASP A 8 21.57 7.69 -9.74
C ASP A 8 21.35 6.44 -8.85
N ASP A 9 21.78 5.26 -9.31
CA ASP A 9 21.60 3.96 -8.65
C ASP A 9 20.19 3.74 -8.08
N LEU A 10 19.18 4.05 -8.91
CA LEU A 10 17.78 4.05 -8.46
C LEU A 10 17.33 2.65 -8.03
N LEU A 11 17.93 1.59 -8.56
CA LEU A 11 17.60 0.22 -8.17
C LEU A 11 18.03 -0.08 -6.73
N ALA A 12 19.24 0.33 -6.32
CA ALA A 12 19.66 0.18 -4.92
C ALA A 12 18.76 1.00 -3.99
N ASN A 13 18.43 2.22 -4.37
CA ASN A 13 17.50 3.06 -3.61
C ASN A 13 16.11 2.42 -3.47
N VAL A 14 15.52 1.90 -4.56
CA VAL A 14 14.22 1.20 -4.53
C VAL A 14 14.25 -0.01 -3.60
N ARG A 15 15.37 -0.76 -3.55
CA ARG A 15 15.53 -1.89 -2.62
C ARG A 15 15.58 -1.42 -1.17
N ALA A 16 16.42 -0.43 -0.86
CA ALA A 16 16.56 0.10 0.49
C ALA A 16 15.25 0.73 0.99
N MET A 17 14.64 1.60 0.20
CA MET A 17 13.40 2.26 0.54
C MET A 17 12.19 1.30 0.53
N GLY A 18 12.20 0.26 -0.29
CA GLY A 18 11.19 -0.79 -0.26
C GLY A 18 11.18 -1.57 1.06
N VAL A 19 12.36 -1.94 1.58
CA VAL A 19 12.50 -2.55 2.90
C VAL A 19 11.98 -1.60 3.99
N HIS A 20 12.35 -0.32 3.91
CA HIS A 20 11.85 0.68 4.84
C HIS A 20 10.32 0.80 4.80
N LEU A 21 9.74 0.98 3.62
CA LEU A 21 8.29 1.15 3.43
C LEU A 21 7.52 -0.08 3.91
N SER A 22 7.94 -1.29 3.52
CA SER A 22 7.31 -2.54 3.95
C SER A 22 7.33 -2.69 5.48
N ARG A 23 8.47 -2.43 6.12
CA ARG A 23 8.58 -2.45 7.59
C ARG A 23 7.64 -1.44 8.24
N ARG A 24 7.61 -0.19 7.77
CA ARG A 24 6.75 0.86 8.34
C ARG A 24 5.27 0.56 8.17
N LEU A 25 4.87 -0.01 7.02
CA LEU A 25 3.50 -0.47 6.81
C LEU A 25 3.15 -1.63 7.76
N GLY A 26 4.06 -2.59 7.93
CA GLY A 26 3.91 -3.69 8.88
C GLY A 26 3.77 -3.22 10.33
N GLU A 27 4.64 -2.32 10.79
CA GLU A 27 4.57 -1.73 12.14
C GLU A 27 3.26 -0.96 12.36
N ARG A 28 2.79 -0.22 11.35
CA ARG A 28 1.59 0.61 11.48
C ARG A 28 0.29 -0.17 11.38
N PHE A 29 0.23 -1.15 10.48
CA PHE A 29 -1.01 -1.78 10.04
C PHE A 29 -1.04 -3.30 10.23
N GLY A 30 0.09 -3.92 10.56
CA GLY A 30 0.22 -5.39 10.65
C GLY A 30 -0.68 -6.05 11.69
N ASN A 31 -1.24 -5.29 12.65
CA ASN A 31 -2.22 -5.77 13.63
C ASN A 31 -3.63 -5.17 13.45
N HIS A 32 -3.87 -4.43 12.37
CA HIS A 32 -5.15 -3.78 12.15
C HIS A 32 -6.21 -4.78 11.71
N ALA A 33 -7.38 -4.78 12.36
CA ALA A 33 -8.45 -5.76 12.17
C ALA A 33 -9.00 -5.81 10.73
N HIS A 34 -8.89 -4.71 9.99
CA HIS A 34 -9.38 -4.61 8.61
C HIS A 34 -8.29 -4.65 7.54
N ILE A 35 -7.08 -5.09 7.89
CA ILE A 35 -6.00 -5.30 6.93
C ILE A 35 -5.78 -6.80 6.75
N GLY A 36 -6.10 -7.29 5.56
CA GLY A 36 -5.98 -8.71 5.20
C GLY A 36 -4.57 -9.08 4.78
N ASP A 37 -3.87 -8.14 4.15
CA ASP A 37 -2.51 -8.34 3.64
C ASP A 37 -1.78 -7.01 3.35
N ILE A 38 -0.45 -7.05 3.41
CA ILE A 38 0.45 -5.97 3.02
C ILE A 38 1.51 -6.60 2.12
N ARG A 39 1.41 -6.37 0.81
CA ARG A 39 2.20 -7.09 -0.20
C ARG A 39 2.75 -6.17 -1.28
N GLY A 40 3.83 -6.58 -1.92
CA GLY A 40 4.45 -5.81 -3.00
C GLY A 40 5.94 -6.06 -3.15
N ARG A 41 6.60 -5.25 -4.00
CA ARG A 41 8.05 -5.32 -4.24
C ARG A 41 8.63 -3.93 -4.44
N GLY A 42 9.73 -3.64 -3.74
CA GLY A 42 10.37 -2.32 -3.79
C GLY A 42 9.39 -1.23 -3.32
N LEU A 43 9.19 -0.20 -4.13
CA LEU A 43 8.28 0.91 -3.85
C LEU A 43 6.86 0.72 -4.40
N PHE A 44 6.55 -0.45 -4.95
CA PHE A 44 5.21 -0.80 -5.39
C PHE A 44 4.55 -1.72 -4.36
N MET A 45 3.77 -1.13 -3.45
CA MET A 45 3.15 -1.81 -2.31
C MET A 45 1.63 -1.64 -2.33
N GLY A 46 0.92 -2.70 -1.98
CA GLY A 46 -0.53 -2.73 -1.78
C GLY A 46 -0.87 -3.08 -0.34
N VAL A 47 -1.96 -2.49 0.15
CA VAL A 47 -2.57 -2.78 1.45
C VAL A 47 -4.00 -3.23 1.19
N GLU A 48 -4.31 -4.47 1.52
CA GLU A 48 -5.60 -5.09 1.25
C GLU A 48 -6.58 -4.87 2.40
N LEU A 49 -7.75 -4.33 2.08
CA LEU A 49 -8.80 -4.06 3.05
C LEU A 49 -9.78 -5.23 3.09
N VAL A 50 -10.06 -5.73 4.28
CA VAL A 50 -11.00 -6.84 4.53
C VAL A 50 -11.93 -6.50 5.68
N GLU A 51 -13.16 -7.00 5.62
CA GLU A 51 -14.12 -6.86 6.72
C GLU A 51 -13.72 -7.75 7.90
N ASP A 52 -13.30 -8.98 7.61
CA ASP A 52 -12.81 -9.94 8.59
C ASP A 52 -11.41 -10.44 8.19
N ARG A 53 -10.43 -10.27 9.09
CA ARG A 53 -9.04 -10.63 8.83
C ARG A 53 -8.77 -12.14 8.85
N SER A 54 -9.51 -12.89 9.65
CA SER A 54 -9.31 -14.34 9.81
C SER A 54 -9.73 -15.11 8.57
N THR A 55 -10.83 -14.68 7.95
CA THR A 55 -11.44 -15.28 6.75
C THR A 55 -11.03 -14.57 5.46
N LYS A 56 -10.47 -13.36 5.57
CA LYS A 56 -10.23 -12.42 4.45
C LYS A 56 -11.50 -12.03 3.71
N ALA A 57 -12.66 -12.08 4.37
CA ALA A 57 -13.92 -11.66 3.77
C ALA A 57 -13.82 -10.18 3.31
N PRO A 58 -14.14 -9.86 2.05
CA PRO A 58 -14.08 -8.48 1.57
C PRO A 58 -15.23 -7.66 2.16
N PHE A 59 -15.06 -6.34 2.21
CA PHE A 59 -16.16 -5.44 2.50
C PHE A 59 -17.21 -5.46 1.38
N GLU A 60 -18.48 -5.30 1.75
CA GLU A 60 -19.59 -5.08 0.82
C GLU A 60 -19.30 -3.96 -0.22
N PRO A 61 -19.35 -4.23 -1.54
CA PRO A 61 -18.99 -3.26 -2.59
C PRO A 61 -19.80 -1.96 -2.52
N LYS A 62 -21.07 -2.04 -2.10
CA LYS A 62 -21.96 -0.88 -1.91
C LYS A 62 -21.39 0.14 -0.91
N ARG A 63 -20.50 -0.27 0.00
CA ARG A 63 -19.85 0.64 0.96
C ARG A 63 -18.88 1.61 0.30
N LYS A 64 -18.39 1.31 -0.92
CA LYS A 64 -17.43 2.11 -1.71
C LYS A 64 -16.23 2.57 -0.88
N LEU A 65 -15.68 1.66 -0.06
CA LEU A 65 -14.63 1.99 0.91
C LEU A 65 -13.36 2.48 0.23
N ASN A 66 -12.99 1.82 -0.87
CA ASN A 66 -11.85 2.18 -1.72
C ASN A 66 -11.91 3.66 -2.21
N ALA A 67 -13.08 4.12 -2.65
CA ALA A 67 -13.32 5.49 -3.09
C ALA A 67 -13.27 6.48 -1.91
N LYS A 68 -13.83 6.11 -0.76
CA LYS A 68 -13.79 6.94 0.46
C LYS A 68 -12.37 7.13 0.96
N ILE A 69 -11.57 6.06 1.01
CA ILE A 69 -10.17 6.12 1.42
C ILE A 69 -9.34 6.92 0.42
N LYS A 70 -9.53 6.72 -0.90
CA LYS A 70 -8.87 7.54 -1.92
C LYS A 70 -9.13 9.03 -1.72
N ARG A 71 -10.40 9.40 -1.51
CA ARG A 71 -10.79 10.79 -1.29
C ARG A 71 -10.14 11.36 -0.03
N GLU A 72 -10.17 10.61 1.08
CA GLU A 72 -9.59 11.06 2.35
C GLU A 72 -8.06 11.17 2.27
N ALA A 73 -7.39 10.20 1.65
CA ALA A 73 -5.95 10.25 1.42
C ALA A 73 -5.58 11.47 0.58
N MET A 74 -6.31 11.71 -0.52
CA MET A 74 -6.07 12.86 -1.40
C MET A 74 -6.28 14.19 -0.68
N ALA A 75 -7.33 14.30 0.14
CA ALA A 75 -7.58 15.48 0.97
C ALA A 75 -6.43 15.76 1.97
N ARG A 76 -5.67 14.72 2.34
CA ARG A 76 -4.48 14.80 3.20
C ARG A 76 -3.16 14.86 2.42
N GLY A 77 -3.20 15.05 1.10
CA GLY A 77 -2.01 15.16 0.25
C GLY A 77 -1.38 13.83 -0.16
N LEU A 78 -2.05 12.70 0.06
CA LEU A 78 -1.58 11.38 -0.35
C LEU A 78 -2.42 10.83 -1.52
N LEU A 79 -1.79 10.66 -2.69
CA LEU A 79 -2.41 9.94 -3.78
C LEU A 79 -2.25 8.43 -3.57
N VAL A 80 -3.39 7.72 -3.58
CA VAL A 80 -3.43 6.25 -3.59
C VAL A 80 -4.23 5.77 -4.79
N TYR A 81 -3.84 4.62 -5.32
CA TYR A 81 -4.52 3.99 -6.44
C TYR A 81 -5.30 2.76 -5.93
N PRO A 82 -6.58 2.91 -5.57
CA PRO A 82 -7.38 1.78 -5.15
C PRO A 82 -7.67 0.85 -6.32
N ALA A 83 -7.58 -0.45 -6.08
CA ALA A 83 -8.19 -1.49 -6.89
C ALA A 83 -9.39 -2.06 -6.12
N GLY A 84 -10.52 -2.27 -6.80
CA GLY A 84 -11.76 -2.81 -6.21
C GLY A 84 -12.96 -2.57 -7.09
#